data_AF-A0A212D5D7-F1
#
_entry.id   AF-A0A212D5D7-F1
#
_cell.length_a   1.000
_cell.length_b   1.000
_cell.length_c   1.000
_cell.angle_alpha   90.00
_cell.angle_beta   90.00
_cell.angle_gamma   90.00
#
_symmetry.space_group_name_H-M   'P 1'
#
loop_
_entity.id
_entity.type
_entity.pdbx_description
1 polymer ?
#
loop_
_entity_poly.entity_id
_entity_poly.type
_entity_poly.pdbx_seq_one_letter_code
_entity_poly.pdbx_strand_id
1 'polypeptide(L)'
;KTAFHRSQTLGYRNGYAVVRRPTVGIGGDRLQVNQLSQADLDELASKVPILTYGQPRQAPPAQFVPAHVAFDKKVLKFDAYFQEDVPMSTEEHYRVRQVHIYYYLEDDSMSVVEPIVENSGIPQGKLIKRQRLAKNDRGDHYHWKDLNRGINITIYGKTFRIVDCDKFTQV
;
A
#
# COMPACT_ATOMS: atom_id res chain seq x y z
N LYS A 1 18.20 34.62 63.95
CA LYS A 1 18.07 33.18 63.60
C LYS A 1 19.05 32.40 64.47
N THR A 2 18.58 31.39 65.20
CA THR A 2 19.39 30.62 66.18
C THR A 2 19.71 29.19 65.71
N ALA A 3 19.13 28.74 64.59
CA ALA A 3 19.37 27.42 64.00
C ALA A 3 20.05 27.54 62.62
N PHE A 4 21.15 26.81 62.42
CA PHE A 4 21.95 26.81 61.18
C PHE A 4 22.16 25.40 60.59
N HIS A 5 21.40 24.41 61.06
CA HIS A 5 21.51 23.04 60.57
C HIS A 5 21.16 22.96 59.07
N ARG A 6 21.89 22.12 58.33
CA ARG A 6 21.63 21.83 56.91
C ARG A 6 20.89 20.49 56.79
N SER A 7 19.94 20.42 55.88
CA SER A 7 19.29 19.15 55.51
C SER A 7 20.29 18.18 54.89
N GLN A 8 20.25 16.91 55.29
CA GLN A 8 21.07 15.87 54.68
C GLN A 8 20.57 15.54 53.27
N THR A 9 21.40 15.82 52.25
CA THR A 9 21.07 15.59 50.84
C THR A 9 21.77 14.36 50.25
N LEU A 10 22.80 13.84 50.91
CA LEU A 10 23.55 12.66 50.51
C LEU A 10 23.38 11.55 51.56
N GLY A 11 22.96 10.37 51.13
CA GLY A 11 22.90 9.18 51.97
C GLY A 11 23.29 7.93 51.21
N TYR A 12 23.55 6.83 51.91
CA TYR A 12 23.82 5.53 51.31
C TYR A 12 22.71 4.55 51.69
N ARG A 13 22.26 3.74 50.73
CA ARG A 13 21.30 2.65 50.95
C ARG A 13 21.80 1.41 50.22
N ASN A 14 22.07 0.33 50.97
CA ASN A 14 22.59 -0.94 50.44
C ASN A 14 23.84 -0.76 49.56
N GLY A 15 24.78 0.10 49.97
CA GLY A 15 26.04 0.36 49.25
C GLY A 15 25.95 1.37 48.10
N TYR A 16 24.75 1.80 47.71
CA TYR A 16 24.57 2.80 46.65
C TYR A 16 24.33 4.19 47.23
N ALA A 17 24.97 5.20 46.64
CA ALA A 17 24.72 6.59 46.97
C ALA A 17 23.33 7.02 46.47
N VAL A 18 22.51 7.56 47.37
CA VAL A 18 21.15 8.05 47.09
C VAL A 18 21.13 9.55 47.36
N VAL A 19 20.85 10.33 46.32
CA VAL A 19 20.65 11.78 46.43
C VAL A 19 19.21 12.06 46.86
N ARG A 20 19.04 12.77 47.96
CA ARG A 20 17.73 13.26 48.44
C ARG A 20 17.65 14.77 48.20
N ARG A 21 16.55 15.22 47.61
CA ARG A 21 16.29 16.66 47.46
C ARG A 21 15.90 17.24 48.83
N PRO A 22 16.51 18.36 49.25
CA PRO A 22 16.19 18.97 50.53
C PRO A 22 14.77 19.55 50.50
N THR A 23 13.98 19.27 51.53
CA THR A 23 12.61 19.82 51.69
C THR A 23 12.61 21.12 52.51
N VAL A 24 13.66 21.35 53.29
CA VAL A 24 13.83 22.52 54.16
C VAL A 24 15.22 23.13 53.96
N GLY A 25 15.30 24.45 54.14
CA GLY A 25 16.50 25.25 54.00
C GLY A 25 17.32 25.26 55.29
N ILE A 26 18.35 26.11 55.30
CA ILE A 26 19.21 26.27 56.47
C ILE A 26 18.39 26.84 57.63
N GLY A 27 18.40 26.14 58.77
CA GLY A 27 17.63 26.52 59.95
C GLY A 27 16.17 26.06 59.95
N GLY A 28 15.77 25.19 59.02
CA GLY A 28 14.47 24.51 59.05
C GLY A 28 13.32 25.23 58.33
N ASP A 29 13.60 26.41 57.77
CA ASP A 29 12.63 27.13 56.95
C ASP A 29 12.19 26.26 55.75
N ARG A 30 10.89 26.13 55.49
CA ARG A 30 10.39 25.36 54.34
C ARG A 30 10.94 25.96 53.04
N LEU A 31 11.58 25.13 52.21
CA LEU A 31 11.95 25.55 50.86
C LEU A 31 10.66 25.63 50.04
N GLN A 32 10.35 26.80 49.50
CA GLN A 32 9.35 26.90 48.44
C GLN A 32 9.93 26.23 47.21
N VAL A 33 9.61 24.95 47.05
CA VAL A 33 9.86 24.26 45.80
C VAL A 33 8.75 24.72 44.87
N ASN A 34 9.08 25.43 43.79
CA ASN A 34 8.19 25.54 42.64
C ASN A 34 8.09 24.14 42.01
N GLN A 35 7.43 23.20 42.69
CA GLN A 35 6.98 21.97 42.06
C GLN A 35 5.89 22.40 41.10
N LEU A 36 6.30 22.62 39.85
CA LEU A 36 5.37 22.72 38.73
C LEU A 36 4.42 21.54 38.83
N SER A 37 3.14 21.82 38.80
CA SER A 37 2.13 20.76 38.76
C SER A 37 2.34 19.94 37.49
N GLN A 38 1.79 18.73 37.45
CA GLN A 38 1.83 17.91 36.24
C GLN A 38 1.29 18.68 35.02
N ALA A 39 0.25 19.50 35.23
CA ALA A 39 -0.33 20.37 34.21
C ALA A 39 0.65 21.45 33.73
N ASP A 40 1.39 22.08 34.64
CA ASP A 40 2.41 23.07 34.28
C ASP A 40 3.57 22.43 33.49
N LEU A 41 3.93 21.18 33.82
CA LEU A 41 4.94 20.41 33.09
C LEU A 41 4.47 20.05 31.68
N ASP A 42 3.21 19.62 31.53
CA ASP A 42 2.62 19.30 30.22
C ASP A 42 2.44 20.57 29.35
N GLU A 43 2.10 21.71 29.97
CA GLU A 43 2.05 23.01 29.30
C GLU A 43 3.46 23.44 28.83
N LEU A 44 4.50 23.23 29.63
CA LEU A 44 5.88 23.53 29.23
C LEU A 44 6.37 22.61 28.10
N ALA A 45 6.06 21.31 28.20
CA ALA A 45 6.43 20.31 27.20
C ALA A 45 5.75 20.56 25.85
N SER A 46 4.49 21.00 25.87
CA SER A 46 3.76 21.38 24.66
C SER A 46 4.24 22.71 24.06
N LYS A 47 4.71 23.65 24.89
CA LYS A 47 5.15 24.98 24.43
C LYS A 47 6.55 25.03 23.82
N VAL A 48 7.45 24.07 24.07
CA VAL A 48 8.88 24.31 23.74
C VAL A 48 9.73 23.12 23.27
N PRO A 49 9.48 22.56 22.07
CA PRO A 49 10.55 22.02 21.23
C PRO A 49 11.05 23.03 20.17
N ILE A 50 10.28 24.10 19.91
CA ILE A 50 10.52 25.03 18.79
C ILE A 50 11.65 26.02 19.09
N LEU A 51 11.87 26.40 20.37
CA LEU A 51 12.85 27.44 20.75
C LEU A 51 14.28 26.90 20.98
N THR A 52 14.46 25.61 21.26
CA THR A 52 15.79 25.03 21.56
C THR A 52 16.45 24.38 20.34
N TYR A 53 15.66 23.80 19.43
CA TYR A 53 16.19 23.03 18.28
C TYR A 53 15.57 23.44 16.93
N GLY A 54 14.77 24.52 16.90
CA GLY A 54 14.01 24.92 15.72
C GLY A 54 12.83 24.00 15.42
N GLN A 55 12.05 24.34 14.38
CA GLN A 55 11.00 23.42 13.92
C GLN A 55 11.66 22.12 13.41
N PRO A 56 11.09 20.94 13.71
CA PRO A 56 11.57 19.69 13.13
C PRO A 56 11.55 19.85 11.61
N ARG A 57 12.68 19.54 10.96
CA ARG A 57 12.83 19.63 9.51
C ARG A 57 11.70 18.82 8.88
N GLN A 58 10.78 19.49 8.19
CA GLN A 58 9.70 18.78 7.49
C GLN A 58 10.36 17.79 6.54
N ALA A 59 9.86 16.55 6.53
CA ALA A 59 10.32 15.55 5.57
C ALA A 59 10.21 16.16 4.17
N PRO A 60 11.23 16.00 3.31
CA PRO A 60 11.13 16.48 1.95
C PRO A 60 9.86 15.90 1.31
N PRO A 61 9.11 16.68 0.51
CA PRO A 61 7.93 16.17 -0.16
C PRO A 61 8.34 14.95 -0.98
N ALA A 62 7.48 13.92 -0.98
CA ALA A 62 7.73 12.73 -1.77
C ALA A 62 7.98 13.12 -3.23
N GLN A 63 9.01 12.54 -3.83
CA GLN A 63 9.29 12.78 -5.24
C GLN A 63 8.12 12.30 -6.09
N PHE A 64 7.61 13.15 -6.97
CA PHE A 64 6.54 12.77 -7.89
C PHE A 64 7.07 11.77 -8.91
N VAL A 65 6.54 10.55 -8.89
CA VAL A 65 6.86 9.51 -9.87
C VAL A 65 5.65 9.36 -10.81
N PRO A 66 5.80 9.63 -12.12
CA PRO A 66 4.73 9.42 -13.09
C PRO A 66 4.25 7.96 -13.14
N ALA A 67 2.98 7.73 -13.46
CA ALA A 67 2.38 6.39 -13.50
C ALA A 67 3.15 5.42 -14.41
N HIS A 68 3.50 5.85 -15.63
CA HIS A 68 4.28 5.05 -16.59
C HIS A 68 5.64 4.60 -16.04
N VAL A 69 6.23 5.35 -15.11
CA VAL A 69 7.50 5.00 -14.44
C VAL A 69 7.23 4.12 -13.22
N ALA A 70 6.20 4.44 -12.43
CA ALA A 70 5.84 3.68 -11.23
C ALA A 70 5.33 2.26 -11.55
N PHE A 71 4.72 2.08 -12.72
CA PHE A 71 4.09 0.83 -13.17
C PHE A 71 4.78 0.18 -14.37
N ASP A 72 5.97 0.66 -14.77
CA ASP A 72 6.78 0.03 -15.82
C ASP A 72 6.93 -1.47 -15.56
N LYS A 73 6.69 -2.28 -16.59
CA LYS A 73 6.75 -3.76 -16.57
C LYS A 73 5.81 -4.47 -15.60
N LYS A 74 4.90 -3.76 -14.93
CA LYS A 74 3.86 -4.40 -14.11
C LYS A 74 2.69 -4.78 -15.00
N VAL A 75 2.48 -6.08 -15.18
CA VAL A 75 1.45 -6.63 -16.06
C VAL A 75 0.58 -7.58 -15.26
N LEU A 76 -0.73 -7.39 -15.35
CA LEU A 76 -1.68 -8.34 -14.82
C LEU A 76 -1.97 -9.42 -15.87
N LYS A 77 -1.91 -10.69 -15.46
CA LYS A 77 -2.25 -11.84 -16.29
C LYS A 77 -3.48 -12.54 -15.74
N PHE A 78 -4.48 -12.75 -16.61
CA PHE A 78 -5.68 -13.51 -16.32
C PHE A 78 -5.79 -14.71 -17.26
N ASP A 79 -6.23 -15.84 -16.71
CA ASP A 79 -6.55 -17.04 -17.46
C ASP A 79 -8.05 -17.05 -17.74
N ALA A 80 -8.41 -17.19 -19.01
CA ALA A 80 -9.78 -17.07 -19.48
C ALA A 80 -10.07 -18.10 -20.59
N TYR A 81 -11.34 -18.23 -20.95
CA TYR A 81 -11.74 -18.94 -22.16
C TYR A 81 -12.89 -18.23 -22.87
N PHE A 82 -13.09 -18.54 -24.13
CA PHE A 82 -14.30 -18.19 -24.86
C PHE A 82 -14.86 -19.42 -25.57
N GLN A 83 -16.17 -19.38 -25.85
CA GLN A 83 -16.84 -20.41 -26.64
C GLN A 83 -16.89 -19.96 -28.10
N GLU A 84 -16.56 -20.88 -29.00
CA GLU A 84 -16.64 -20.69 -30.44
C GLU A 84 -17.66 -21.70 -31.00
N ASP A 85 -18.69 -21.20 -31.67
CA ASP A 85 -19.68 -22.04 -32.32
C ASP A 85 -19.09 -22.68 -33.58
N VAL A 86 -19.33 -23.99 -33.74
CA VAL A 86 -18.83 -24.77 -34.88
C VAL A 86 -20.03 -25.31 -35.65
N PRO A 87 -20.65 -24.50 -36.50
CA PRO A 87 -21.73 -24.98 -37.33
C PRO A 87 -21.18 -26.05 -38.30
N MET A 88 -21.91 -27.15 -38.46
CA MET A 88 -21.65 -28.22 -39.43
C MET A 88 -20.59 -29.27 -39.04
N SER A 89 -20.11 -29.31 -37.80
CA SER A 89 -19.38 -30.49 -37.31
C SER A 89 -20.36 -31.56 -36.83
N THR A 90 -20.07 -32.82 -37.17
CA THR A 90 -20.80 -33.99 -36.67
C THR A 90 -20.41 -34.38 -35.24
N GLU A 91 -19.24 -33.91 -34.78
CA GLU A 91 -18.66 -34.28 -33.49
C GLU A 91 -18.97 -33.28 -32.38
N GLU A 92 -18.99 -31.98 -32.70
CA GLU A 92 -19.14 -30.90 -31.72
C GLU A 92 -20.03 -29.76 -32.24
N HIS A 93 -20.83 -29.17 -31.36
CA HIS A 93 -21.65 -27.98 -31.68
C HIS A 93 -20.92 -26.67 -31.33
N TYR A 94 -20.08 -26.70 -30.30
CA TYR A 94 -19.26 -25.58 -29.86
C TYR A 94 -17.93 -26.12 -29.32
N ARG A 95 -16.88 -25.30 -29.39
CA ARG A 95 -15.57 -25.59 -28.78
C ARG A 95 -15.18 -24.50 -27.79
N VAL A 96 -14.42 -24.89 -26.77
CA VAL A 96 -13.91 -23.96 -25.75
C VAL A 96 -12.44 -23.68 -26.02
N ARG A 97 -12.08 -22.41 -26.18
CA ARG A 97 -10.69 -21.99 -26.43
C ARG A 97 -10.14 -21.22 -25.25
N GLN A 98 -9.07 -21.77 -24.68
CA GLN A 98 -8.36 -21.16 -23.56
C GLN A 98 -7.50 -20.00 -24.05
N VAL A 99 -7.45 -18.91 -23.29
CA VAL A 99 -6.68 -17.72 -23.63
C VAL A 99 -6.10 -17.09 -22.37
N HIS A 100 -5.03 -16.34 -22.56
CA HIS A 100 -4.45 -15.45 -21.55
C HIS A 100 -4.75 -14.00 -21.91
N ILE A 101 -5.23 -13.25 -20.93
CA ILE A 101 -5.49 -11.82 -21.05
C ILE A 101 -4.42 -11.09 -20.25
N TYR A 102 -3.69 -10.21 -20.91
CA TYR A 102 -2.66 -9.38 -20.30
C TYR A 102 -3.15 -7.94 -20.23
N TYR A 103 -3.06 -7.33 -19.05
CA TYR A 103 -3.36 -5.92 -18.79
C TYR A 103 -2.09 -5.20 -18.36
N TYR A 104 -1.70 -4.15 -19.08
CA TYR A 104 -0.48 -3.40 -18.83
C TYR A 104 -0.81 -2.17 -17.96
N LEU A 105 -0.28 -2.13 -16.73
CA LEU A 105 -0.58 -1.05 -15.79
C LEU A 105 0.07 0.29 -16.16
N GLU A 106 1.04 0.28 -17.07
CA GLU A 106 1.75 1.49 -17.50
C GLU A 106 0.88 2.41 -18.37
N ASP A 107 -0.03 1.87 -19.17
CA ASP A 107 -0.80 2.60 -20.19
C ASP A 107 -2.27 2.15 -20.35
N ASP A 108 -2.77 1.33 -19.42
CA ASP A 108 -4.13 0.75 -19.43
C ASP A 108 -4.47 -0.01 -20.73
N SER A 109 -3.45 -0.56 -21.41
CA SER A 109 -3.65 -1.37 -22.61
C SER A 109 -3.83 -2.84 -22.27
N MET A 110 -4.42 -3.59 -23.21
CA MET A 110 -4.72 -5.01 -23.07
C MET A 110 -4.29 -5.79 -24.31
N SER A 111 -3.95 -7.07 -24.11
CA SER A 111 -3.75 -8.03 -25.20
C SER A 111 -4.31 -9.39 -24.83
N VAL A 112 -4.75 -10.15 -25.85
CA VAL A 112 -5.29 -11.50 -25.65
C VAL A 112 -4.51 -12.47 -26.52
N VAL A 113 -3.99 -13.51 -25.90
CA VAL A 113 -3.13 -14.51 -26.54
C VAL A 113 -3.64 -15.90 -26.20
N GLU A 114 -3.89 -16.69 -27.22
CA GLU A 114 -4.14 -18.12 -27.09
C GLU A 114 -2.81 -18.87 -27.02
N PRO A 115 -2.61 -19.72 -26.00
CA PRO A 115 -1.42 -20.56 -25.91
C PRO A 115 -1.39 -21.57 -27.06
N ILE A 116 -0.19 -21.86 -27.54
CA ILE A 116 0.02 -22.84 -28.61
C ILE A 116 -0.11 -24.25 -27.99
N VAL A 117 -0.96 -25.08 -28.58
CA VAL A 117 -1.19 -26.47 -28.16
C VAL A 117 -0.86 -27.37 -29.34
N GLU A 118 0.02 -28.35 -29.11
CA GLU A 118 0.40 -29.32 -30.14
C GLU A 118 -0.82 -30.13 -30.60
N ASN A 119 -0.87 -30.42 -31.90
CA ASN A 119 -1.96 -31.17 -32.53
C ASN A 119 -3.36 -30.52 -32.42
N SER A 120 -3.45 -29.21 -32.16
CA SER A 120 -4.74 -28.50 -32.09
C SER A 120 -5.44 -28.37 -33.44
N GLY A 121 -4.70 -28.38 -34.55
CA GLY A 121 -5.24 -28.25 -35.91
C GLY A 121 -5.86 -26.88 -36.23
N ILE A 122 -5.70 -25.87 -35.36
CA ILE A 122 -6.31 -24.55 -35.50
C ILE A 122 -5.23 -23.47 -35.41
N PRO A 123 -5.34 -22.33 -36.13
CA PRO A 123 -4.45 -21.19 -35.93
C PRO A 123 -4.53 -20.66 -34.49
N GLN A 124 -3.38 -20.62 -33.80
CA GLN A 124 -3.23 -20.18 -32.42
C GLN A 124 -2.26 -19.00 -32.32
N GLY A 125 -2.21 -18.35 -31.16
CA GLY A 125 -1.31 -17.24 -30.86
C GLY A 125 -2.06 -15.96 -30.50
N LYS A 126 -1.55 -14.80 -30.95
CA LYS A 126 -2.07 -13.50 -30.54
C LYS A 126 -3.41 -13.19 -31.23
N LEU A 127 -4.49 -13.31 -30.49
CA LEU A 127 -5.85 -12.99 -30.95
C LEU A 127 -6.07 -11.47 -31.03
N ILE A 128 -5.62 -10.74 -30.01
CA ILE A 128 -5.77 -9.28 -29.93
C ILE A 128 -4.40 -8.68 -29.64
N LYS A 129 -3.96 -7.78 -30.53
CA LYS A 129 -2.74 -6.98 -30.34
C LYS A 129 -2.90 -6.02 -29.17
N ARG A 130 -1.77 -5.64 -28.59
CA ARG A 130 -1.71 -4.70 -27.46
C ARG A 130 -2.31 -3.36 -27.86
N GLN A 131 -3.42 -2.99 -27.24
CA GLN A 131 -4.11 -1.71 -27.46
C GLN A 131 -5.06 -1.42 -26.29
N ARG A 132 -5.52 -0.18 -26.16
CA ARG A 132 -6.58 0.16 -25.21
C ARG A 132 -7.92 -0.32 -25.77
N LEU A 133 -8.57 -1.22 -25.04
CA LEU A 133 -9.83 -1.84 -25.47
C LEU A 133 -11.01 -1.04 -24.97
N ALA A 134 -11.92 -0.70 -25.88
CA ALA A 134 -13.19 -0.09 -25.54
C ALA A 134 -14.12 -1.13 -24.89
N LYS A 135 -14.74 -0.74 -23.78
CA LYS A 135 -15.75 -1.50 -23.05
C LYS A 135 -17.14 -1.30 -23.65
N ASN A 136 -17.44 -0.06 -24.06
CA ASN A 136 -18.74 0.38 -24.55
C ASN A 136 -18.58 1.27 -25.79
N ASP A 137 -19.66 1.46 -26.55
CA ASP A 137 -19.72 2.39 -27.68
C ASP A 137 -19.57 3.88 -27.27
N ARG A 138 -19.56 4.16 -25.97
CA ARG A 138 -19.36 5.50 -25.39
C ARG A 138 -17.89 5.93 -25.34
N GLY A 139 -16.96 5.05 -25.71
CA GLY A 139 -15.51 5.30 -25.63
C GLY A 139 -14.90 5.04 -24.25
N ASP A 140 -15.66 4.43 -23.34
CA ASP A 140 -15.12 3.93 -22.07
C ASP A 140 -14.15 2.78 -22.36
N HIS A 141 -13.02 2.75 -21.66
CA HIS A 141 -12.02 1.68 -21.78
C HIS A 141 -12.09 0.73 -20.59
N TYR A 142 -11.67 -0.51 -20.81
CA TYR A 142 -11.52 -1.46 -19.71
C TYR A 142 -10.49 -0.99 -18.69
N HIS A 143 -10.88 -1.01 -17.41
CA HIS A 143 -9.95 -0.79 -16.32
C HIS A 143 -9.62 -2.12 -15.63
N TRP A 144 -8.45 -2.23 -14.98
CA TRP A 144 -8.09 -3.44 -14.22
C TRP A 144 -9.13 -3.80 -13.15
N LYS A 145 -9.87 -2.81 -12.62
CA LYS A 145 -10.97 -3.01 -11.68
C LYS A 145 -12.18 -3.75 -12.26
N ASP A 146 -12.34 -3.71 -13.58
CA ASP A 146 -13.39 -4.45 -14.30
C ASP A 146 -13.01 -5.92 -14.52
N LEU A 147 -11.75 -6.29 -14.28
CA LEU A 147 -11.20 -7.61 -14.53
C LEU A 147 -11.10 -8.38 -13.21
N ASN A 148 -11.99 -9.35 -13.01
CA ASN A 148 -11.93 -10.24 -11.86
C ASN A 148 -12.39 -11.65 -12.24
N ARG A 149 -12.03 -12.62 -11.40
CA ARG A 149 -12.40 -14.02 -11.57
C ARG A 149 -13.92 -14.16 -11.60
N GLY A 150 -14.43 -14.91 -12.56
CA GLY A 150 -15.86 -15.08 -12.76
C GLY A 150 -16.56 -13.90 -13.44
N ILE A 151 -15.83 -12.92 -13.99
CA ILE A 151 -16.41 -11.87 -14.82
C ILE A 151 -16.35 -12.27 -16.31
N ASN A 152 -17.39 -11.88 -17.04
CA ASN A 152 -17.43 -11.96 -18.50
C ASN A 152 -17.03 -10.61 -19.08
N ILE A 153 -16.07 -10.60 -19.99
CA ILE A 153 -15.71 -9.40 -20.75
C ILE A 153 -15.99 -9.62 -22.23
N THR A 154 -16.54 -8.62 -22.90
CA THR A 154 -16.86 -8.71 -24.33
C THR A 154 -15.93 -7.78 -25.10
N ILE A 155 -15.15 -8.35 -26.01
CA ILE A 155 -14.19 -7.62 -26.83
C ILE A 155 -14.39 -8.03 -28.28
N TYR A 156 -14.63 -7.06 -29.17
CA TYR A 156 -14.88 -7.28 -30.61
C TYR A 156 -15.90 -8.39 -30.91
N GLY A 157 -17.00 -8.42 -30.15
CA GLY A 157 -18.08 -9.39 -30.32
C GLY A 157 -17.80 -10.78 -29.77
N LYS A 158 -16.63 -11.04 -29.17
CA LYS A 158 -16.33 -12.29 -28.45
C LYS A 158 -16.40 -12.07 -26.94
N THR A 159 -17.06 -12.98 -26.23
CA THR A 159 -17.20 -12.92 -24.77
C THR A 159 -16.23 -13.90 -24.12
N PHE A 160 -15.32 -13.38 -23.31
CA PHE A 160 -14.31 -14.12 -22.57
C PHE A 160 -14.73 -14.25 -21.11
N ARG A 161 -14.72 -15.47 -20.59
CA ARG A 161 -14.93 -15.78 -19.17
C ARG A 161 -13.58 -15.83 -18.48
N ILE A 162 -13.36 -14.95 -17.51
CA ILE A 162 -12.16 -15.00 -16.66
C ILE A 162 -12.35 -16.11 -15.61
N VAL A 163 -11.40 -17.05 -15.55
CA VAL A 163 -11.44 -18.20 -14.65
C VAL A 163 -10.48 -18.01 -13.49
N ASP A 164 -9.25 -17.64 -13.81
CA ASP A 164 -8.18 -17.53 -12.83
C ASP A 164 -7.21 -16.39 -13.16
N CYS A 165 -6.24 -16.15 -12.28
CA CYS A 165 -5.25 -15.11 -12.45
C CYS A 165 -3.89 -15.52 -11.87
N ASP A 166 -2.81 -14.86 -12.32
CA ASP A 166 -1.46 -15.15 -11.82
C ASP A 166 -1.30 -14.72 -10.36
N LYS A 167 -0.34 -15.33 -9.64
CA LYS A 167 -0.02 -15.03 -8.24
C LYS A 167 0.23 -13.54 -8.00
N PHE A 168 0.90 -12.85 -8.94
CA PHE A 168 1.11 -11.40 -8.84
C PHE A 168 -0.20 -10.60 -8.83
N THR A 169 -1.20 -11.07 -9.56
CA THR A 169 -2.50 -10.39 -9.71
C THR A 169 -3.52 -10.75 -8.64
N GLN A 170 -3.27 -11.81 -7.88
CA GLN A 170 -4.16 -12.27 -6.82
C GLN A 170 -3.99 -11.43 -5.53
N VAL A 171 -2.87 -10.73 -5.38
CA VAL A 171 -2.51 -9.89 -4.21
C VAL A 171 -3.29 -8.58 -4.24
#